data_AF-A0A815ZY88-F1
#
_entry.id   AF-A0A815ZY88-F1
#
_cell.length_a   1.000
_cell.length_b   1.000
_cell.length_c   1.000
_cell.angle_alpha   90.00
_cell.angle_beta   90.00
_cell.angle_gamma   90.00
#
_symmetry.space_group_name_H-M   'P 1'
#
loop_
_entity.id
_entity.type
_entity.pdbx_description
1 polymer ?
#
loop_
_entity_poly.entity_id
_entity_poly.type
_entity_poly.pdbx_seq_one_letter_code
_entity_poly.pdbx_strand_id
1 'polypeptide(L)'
;MAQLGDLINKQYTCKDIHTILSTKLEELRQKSPEHFSKPIHALAAVDDSIERQLEQLLQQERKDHIGKRIALIPYHLENLHWVGILIEFTENERIKRAEYIDSVNGSNITPEKLQSHFAQVYPDDVLQVKHLQKEDDHLHSAALTIENLLVAANIKHPTVIERSKKEESISSPTTHIPKEGNEYERRELEQKLHLFNSDWSKEVPRDVRMLSGKIRRTVDQTNVYEEQEKTKDVEEEVKYVSSSSLPDDKSKVHELKKKLDNGL
;
A
#
# COMPACT_ATOMS: atom_id res chain seq x y z
N MET A 1 38.51 -3.12 3.27
CA MET A 1 37.53 -2.23 3.93
C MET A 1 37.02 -1.23 2.90
N ALA A 2 36.29 -1.74 1.90
CA ALA A 2 35.52 -0.95 0.94
C ALA A 2 34.06 -0.96 1.40
N GLN A 3 33.37 0.12 1.12
CA GLN A 3 32.32 0.72 1.93
C GLN A 3 31.01 -0.09 1.94
N LEU A 4 30.46 -0.29 3.14
CA LEU A 4 29.10 -0.79 3.36
C LEU A 4 28.02 0.14 2.75
N GLY A 5 28.41 1.36 2.38
CA GLY A 5 27.56 2.36 1.69
C GLY A 5 27.38 2.13 0.18
N ASP A 6 28.17 1.26 -0.46
CA ASP A 6 28.07 1.02 -1.91
C ASP A 6 27.06 -0.09 -2.28
N LEU A 7 26.52 -0.83 -1.30
CA LEU A 7 25.58 -1.93 -1.55
C LEU A 7 24.10 -1.58 -1.40
N ILE A 8 23.77 -0.39 -0.88
CA ILE A 8 22.39 0.13 -0.78
C ILE A 8 21.85 0.58 -2.16
N ASN A 9 22.69 0.49 -3.21
CA ASN A 9 22.40 0.97 -4.56
C ASN A 9 21.94 -0.12 -5.55
N LYS A 10 21.51 -1.30 -5.07
CA LYS A 10 20.95 -2.34 -5.97
C LYS A 10 19.47 -2.05 -6.22
N GLN A 11 19.16 -1.44 -7.37
CA GLN A 11 17.80 -1.42 -7.92
C GLN A 11 17.26 -2.86 -7.98
N TYR A 12 16.15 -3.11 -7.29
CA TYR A 12 15.45 -4.38 -7.37
C TYR A 12 14.79 -4.51 -8.75
N THR A 13 14.97 -5.67 -9.39
CA THR A 13 14.27 -5.98 -10.65
C THR A 13 12.86 -6.52 -10.36
N CYS A 14 11.98 -6.51 -11.37
CA CYS A 14 10.68 -7.19 -11.29
C CYS A 14 10.79 -8.65 -10.83
N LYS A 15 11.81 -9.38 -11.32
CA LYS A 15 12.08 -10.77 -10.91
C LYS A 15 12.46 -10.85 -9.43
N ASP A 16 13.30 -9.94 -8.94
CA ASP A 16 13.72 -9.91 -7.53
C ASP A 16 12.52 -9.68 -6.62
N ILE A 17 11.70 -8.66 -6.89
CA ILE A 17 10.54 -8.31 -6.05
C ILE A 17 9.51 -9.44 -6.03
N HIS A 18 9.19 -10.02 -7.19
CA HIS A 18 8.26 -11.15 -7.27
C HIS A 18 8.78 -12.36 -6.49
N THR A 19 10.07 -12.66 -6.62
CA THR A 19 10.70 -13.79 -5.92
C THR A 19 10.65 -13.59 -4.41
N ILE A 20 11.05 -12.42 -3.92
CA ILE A 20 11.05 -12.12 -2.47
C ILE A 20 9.64 -12.17 -1.89
N LEU A 21 8.66 -11.55 -2.56
CA LEU A 21 7.26 -11.58 -2.11
C LEU A 21 6.72 -13.02 -2.07
N SER A 22 6.96 -13.80 -3.11
CA SER A 22 6.52 -15.20 -3.19
C SER A 22 7.15 -16.06 -2.10
N THR A 23 8.45 -15.91 -1.86
CA THR A 23 9.16 -16.63 -0.79
C THR A 23 8.61 -16.26 0.59
N LYS A 24 8.44 -14.97 0.89
CA LYS A 24 7.87 -14.54 2.18
C LYS A 24 6.45 -15.06 2.39
N LEU A 25 5.64 -15.05 1.33
CA LEU A 25 4.27 -15.56 1.40
C LEU A 25 4.23 -17.05 1.73
N GLU A 26 5.12 -17.85 1.13
CA GLU A 26 5.23 -19.28 1.40
C GLU A 26 5.79 -19.55 2.80
N GLU A 27 6.79 -18.80 3.25
CA GLU A 27 7.28 -18.89 4.63
C GLU A 27 6.18 -18.60 5.66
N LEU A 28 5.38 -17.55 5.43
CA LEU A 28 4.26 -17.20 6.31
C LEU A 28 3.18 -18.29 6.28
N ARG A 29 2.93 -18.89 5.12
CA ARG A 29 1.98 -20.01 4.99
C ARG A 29 2.43 -21.23 5.79
N GLN A 30 3.73 -21.51 5.83
CA GLN A 30 4.29 -22.61 6.62
C GLN A 30 4.33 -22.31 8.12
N LYS A 31 4.66 -21.07 8.51
CA LYS A 31 4.80 -20.66 9.91
C LYS A 31 3.47 -20.38 10.61
N SER A 32 2.47 -19.89 9.87
CA SER A 32 1.18 -19.44 10.42
C SER A 32 0.01 -19.74 9.46
N PRO A 33 -0.25 -21.01 9.15
CA PRO A 33 -1.30 -21.40 8.19
C PRO A 33 -2.70 -20.91 8.58
N GLU A 34 -2.97 -20.71 9.88
CA GLU A 34 -4.23 -20.18 10.41
C GLU A 34 -4.54 -18.75 9.95
N HIS A 35 -3.53 -17.99 9.50
CA HIS A 35 -3.73 -16.66 8.95
C HIS A 35 -4.20 -16.67 7.48
N PHE A 36 -4.17 -17.85 6.82
CA PHE A 36 -4.56 -18.02 5.42
C PHE A 36 -5.98 -18.57 5.30
N SER A 37 -6.97 -17.74 5.65
CA SER A 37 -8.41 -18.08 5.50
C SER A 37 -8.88 -18.26 4.05
N LYS A 38 -8.05 -17.88 3.07
CA LYS A 38 -8.29 -18.01 1.63
C LYS A 38 -6.95 -18.06 0.89
N PRO A 39 -6.90 -18.57 -0.35
CA PRO A 39 -5.71 -18.52 -1.19
C PRO A 39 -5.22 -17.07 -1.39
N ILE A 40 -3.91 -16.89 -1.28
CA ILE A 40 -3.22 -15.62 -1.55
C ILE A 40 -2.13 -15.94 -2.57
N HIS A 41 -2.12 -15.19 -3.67
CA HIS A 41 -1.21 -15.37 -4.80
C HIS A 41 -0.35 -14.12 -4.96
N ALA A 42 0.97 -14.31 -5.00
CA ALA A 42 1.90 -13.28 -5.44
C ALA A 42 2.04 -13.39 -6.96
N LEU A 43 1.52 -12.40 -7.69
CA LEU A 43 1.66 -12.33 -9.14
C LEU A 43 3.00 -11.71 -9.52
N ALA A 44 3.40 -11.93 -10.78
CA ALA A 44 4.58 -11.29 -11.33
C ALA A 44 4.52 -9.77 -11.14
N ALA A 45 5.67 -9.17 -10.82
CA ALA A 45 5.78 -7.72 -10.75
C ALA A 45 5.55 -7.09 -12.13
N VAL A 46 4.92 -5.93 -12.14
CA VAL A 46 4.61 -5.15 -13.34
C VAL A 46 5.53 -3.95 -13.43
N ASP A 47 5.98 -3.64 -14.63
CA ASP A 47 6.73 -2.44 -14.98
C ASP A 47 5.86 -1.54 -15.86
N ASP A 48 5.56 -0.32 -15.40
CA ASP A 48 4.73 0.64 -16.14
C ASP A 48 5.34 1.07 -17.49
N SER A 49 6.65 0.88 -17.68
CA SER A 49 7.28 1.15 -18.98
C SER A 49 6.90 0.12 -20.05
N ILE A 50 6.37 -1.05 -19.66
CA ILE A 50 5.93 -2.11 -20.57
C ILE A 50 4.43 -1.98 -20.81
N GLU A 51 4.07 -1.66 -22.06
CA GLU A 51 2.69 -1.44 -22.46
C GLU A 51 1.81 -2.67 -22.18
N ARG A 52 0.61 -2.44 -21.63
CA ARG A 52 -0.43 -3.46 -21.36
C ARG A 52 0.00 -4.63 -20.47
N GLN A 53 1.16 -4.58 -19.82
CA GLN A 53 1.64 -5.69 -18.98
C GLN A 53 0.68 -5.99 -17.81
N LEU A 54 0.14 -4.94 -17.16
CA LEU A 54 -0.86 -5.11 -16.12
C LEU A 54 -2.12 -5.79 -16.64
N GLU A 55 -2.63 -5.36 -17.79
CA GLU A 55 -3.84 -5.93 -18.41
C GLU A 55 -3.66 -7.42 -18.68
N GLN A 56 -2.53 -7.79 -19.31
CA GLN A 56 -2.19 -9.17 -19.61
C GLN A 56 -2.07 -10.02 -18.35
N LEU A 57 -1.40 -9.50 -17.31
CA LEU A 57 -1.25 -10.18 -16.03
C LEU A 57 -2.61 -10.45 -15.36
N LEU A 58 -3.50 -9.44 -15.34
CA LEU A 58 -4.84 -9.57 -14.75
C LEU A 58 -5.74 -10.51 -15.57
N GLN A 59 -5.66 -10.48 -16.89
CA GLN A 59 -6.37 -11.43 -17.76
C GLN A 59 -5.89 -12.86 -17.53
N GLN A 60 -4.58 -13.06 -17.33
CA GLN A 60 -4.02 -14.37 -17.02
C GLN A 60 -4.45 -14.85 -15.63
N GLU A 61 -4.44 -13.97 -14.63
CA GLU A 61 -4.90 -14.26 -13.28
C GLU A 61 -6.33 -14.81 -13.25
N ARG A 62 -7.24 -14.19 -14.02
CA ARG A 62 -8.64 -14.63 -14.16
C ARG A 62 -8.80 -15.98 -14.84
N LYS A 63 -7.87 -16.35 -15.73
CA LYS A 63 -7.89 -17.65 -16.42
C LYS A 63 -7.36 -18.76 -15.52
N ASP A 64 -6.31 -18.45 -14.74
CA ASP A 64 -5.58 -19.45 -13.96
C ASP A 64 -6.21 -19.71 -12.59
N HIS A 65 -6.97 -18.76 -12.06
CA HIS A 65 -7.51 -18.83 -10.71
C HIS A 65 -9.01 -18.54 -10.69
N ILE A 66 -9.75 -19.38 -9.95
CA ILE A 66 -11.19 -19.28 -9.77
C ILE A 66 -11.55 -19.17 -8.28
N GLY A 67 -12.73 -18.60 -8.00
CA GLY A 67 -13.26 -18.50 -6.65
C GLY A 67 -12.57 -17.46 -5.75
N LYS A 68 -12.84 -17.57 -4.45
CA LYS A 68 -12.43 -16.59 -3.42
C LYS A 68 -10.92 -16.64 -3.17
N ARG A 69 -10.24 -15.52 -3.38
CA ARG A 69 -8.77 -15.42 -3.28
C ARG A 69 -8.29 -13.97 -3.14
N ILE A 70 -7.00 -13.77 -2.90
CA ILE A 70 -6.32 -12.47 -2.96
C ILE A 70 -5.17 -12.57 -3.97
N ALA A 71 -5.05 -11.56 -4.83
CA ALA A 71 -3.89 -11.33 -5.69
C ALA A 71 -3.08 -10.15 -5.16
N LEU A 72 -1.77 -10.32 -5.05
CA LEU A 72 -0.79 -9.31 -4.67
C LEU A 72 0.12 -9.03 -5.85
N ILE A 73 0.20 -7.77 -6.27
CA ILE A 73 0.93 -7.36 -7.47
C ILE A 73 1.86 -6.22 -7.09
N PRO A 74 3.18 -6.45 -7.07
CA PRO A 74 4.15 -5.38 -7.07
C PRO A 74 4.10 -4.63 -8.41
N TYR A 75 4.13 -3.31 -8.37
CA TYR A 75 4.04 -2.46 -9.54
C TYR A 75 5.14 -1.40 -9.48
N HIS A 76 5.96 -1.32 -10.52
CA HIS A 76 7.02 -0.33 -10.65
C HIS A 76 6.48 0.88 -11.42
N LEU A 77 6.25 1.97 -10.69
CA LEU A 77 5.61 3.17 -11.21
C LEU A 77 6.63 4.08 -11.88
N GLU A 78 6.46 4.34 -13.18
CA GLU A 78 7.23 5.30 -13.99
C GLU A 78 8.76 5.19 -13.88
N ASN A 79 9.29 3.99 -13.62
CA ASN A 79 10.71 3.76 -13.33
C ASN A 79 11.27 4.58 -12.14
N LEU A 80 10.39 5.03 -11.25
CA LEU A 80 10.74 5.85 -10.09
C LEU A 80 10.77 5.02 -8.81
N HIS A 81 9.66 4.36 -8.49
CA HIS A 81 9.51 3.63 -7.23
C HIS A 81 8.48 2.51 -7.32
N TRP A 82 8.48 1.65 -6.30
CA TRP A 82 7.56 0.53 -6.19
C TRP A 82 6.30 0.92 -5.43
N VAL A 83 5.17 0.38 -5.88
CA VAL A 83 3.86 0.46 -5.25
C VAL A 83 3.21 -0.93 -5.26
N GLY A 84 2.22 -1.14 -4.40
CA GLY A 84 1.48 -2.39 -4.30
C GLY A 84 0.06 -2.28 -4.85
N ILE A 85 -0.40 -3.31 -5.54
CA ILE A 85 -1.80 -3.50 -5.89
C ILE A 85 -2.29 -4.78 -5.20
N LEU A 86 -3.37 -4.68 -4.45
CA LEU A 86 -4.07 -5.83 -3.86
C LEU A 86 -5.45 -5.95 -4.49
N ILE A 87 -5.85 -7.15 -4.88
CA ILE A 87 -7.22 -7.44 -5.33
C ILE A 87 -7.75 -8.62 -4.54
N GLU A 88 -8.88 -8.45 -3.85
CA GLU A 88 -9.59 -9.53 -3.19
C GLU A 88 -10.84 -9.90 -3.98
N PHE A 89 -10.98 -11.18 -4.31
CA PHE A 89 -12.11 -11.72 -5.05
C PHE A 89 -13.08 -12.47 -4.13
N THR A 90 -14.36 -12.38 -4.46
CA THR A 90 -15.44 -13.19 -3.89
C THR A 90 -15.49 -14.58 -4.52
N GLU A 91 -16.34 -15.46 -4.00
CA GLU A 91 -16.57 -16.80 -4.58
C GLU A 91 -17.10 -16.75 -6.01
N ASN A 92 -17.83 -15.69 -6.36
CA ASN A 92 -18.38 -15.46 -7.70
C ASN A 92 -17.43 -14.65 -8.61
N GLU A 93 -16.14 -14.60 -8.27
CA GLU A 93 -15.08 -13.90 -9.03
C GLU A 93 -15.27 -12.39 -9.18
N ARG A 94 -16.23 -11.80 -8.44
CA ARG A 94 -16.35 -10.34 -8.34
C ARG A 94 -15.29 -9.79 -7.42
N ILE A 95 -14.77 -8.61 -7.74
CA ILE A 95 -13.88 -7.86 -6.87
C ILE A 95 -14.67 -7.44 -5.63
N LYS A 96 -14.14 -7.81 -4.47
CA LYS A 96 -14.63 -7.37 -3.15
C LYS A 96 -13.95 -6.07 -2.73
N ARG A 97 -12.66 -5.96 -3.02
CA ARG A 97 -11.86 -4.73 -2.87
C ARG A 97 -10.66 -4.79 -3.81
N ALA A 98 -10.29 -3.63 -4.33
CA ALA A 98 -9.05 -3.41 -5.05
C ALA A 98 -8.35 -2.20 -4.41
N GLU A 99 -7.12 -2.38 -3.97
CA GLU A 99 -6.37 -1.40 -3.18
C GLU A 99 -5.07 -1.02 -3.90
N TYR A 100 -4.80 0.28 -4.01
CA TYR A 100 -3.52 0.86 -4.42
C TYR A 100 -2.76 1.30 -3.18
N ILE A 101 -1.52 0.84 -3.03
CA ILE A 101 -0.70 1.06 -1.84
C ILE A 101 0.62 1.70 -2.26
N ASP A 102 0.73 2.99 -2.01
CA ASP A 102 1.95 3.76 -2.25
C ASP A 102 2.80 3.80 -0.98
N SER A 103 4.05 3.36 -1.08
CA SER A 103 5.02 3.41 0.02
C SER A 103 5.78 4.72 0.14
N VAL A 104 5.53 5.69 -0.75
CA VAL A 104 6.22 6.98 -0.75
C VAL A 104 5.26 8.11 -0.35
N ASN A 105 5.77 9.05 0.44
CA ASN A 105 5.06 10.28 0.77
C ASN A 105 5.02 11.21 -0.44
N GLY A 106 3.84 11.79 -0.72
CA GLY A 106 3.68 12.80 -1.77
C GLY A 106 2.48 12.59 -2.68
N SER A 107 2.03 11.34 -2.87
CA SER A 107 0.82 11.03 -3.62
C SER A 107 -0.20 10.27 -2.76
N ASN A 108 -1.45 10.74 -2.78
CA ASN A 108 -2.59 10.08 -2.15
C ASN A 108 -3.66 9.75 -3.19
N ILE A 109 -3.28 9.64 -4.46
CA ILE A 109 -4.16 9.45 -5.59
C ILE A 109 -3.58 8.33 -6.44
N THR A 110 -4.43 7.41 -6.88
CA THR A 110 -4.02 6.39 -7.85
C THR A 110 -3.72 7.06 -9.20
N PRO A 111 -2.56 6.80 -9.82
CA PRO A 111 -2.24 7.34 -11.13
C PRO A 111 -3.32 7.02 -12.17
N GLU A 112 -3.77 8.02 -12.93
CA GLU A 112 -4.86 7.86 -13.91
C GLU A 112 -4.56 6.77 -14.95
N LYS A 113 -3.31 6.70 -15.40
CA LYS A 113 -2.83 5.67 -16.34
C LYS A 113 -3.00 4.26 -15.74
N LEU A 114 -2.63 4.08 -14.48
CA LEU A 114 -2.79 2.82 -13.76
C LEU A 114 -4.27 2.44 -13.64
N GLN A 115 -5.12 3.39 -13.23
CA GLN A 115 -6.56 3.18 -13.13
C GLN A 115 -7.18 2.85 -14.49
N SER A 116 -6.75 3.49 -15.57
CA SER A 116 -7.20 3.21 -16.93
C SER A 116 -6.87 1.79 -17.37
N HIS A 117 -5.63 1.33 -17.13
CA HIS A 117 -5.23 -0.05 -17.43
C HIS A 117 -6.01 -1.08 -16.62
N PHE A 118 -6.27 -0.80 -15.34
CA PHE A 118 -7.10 -1.65 -14.49
C PHE A 118 -8.54 -1.76 -15.01
N ALA A 119 -9.13 -0.63 -15.41
CA ALA A 119 -10.49 -0.56 -15.94
C ALA A 119 -10.68 -1.32 -17.26
N GLN A 120 -9.62 -1.61 -18.04
CA GLN A 120 -9.71 -2.47 -19.23
C GLN A 120 -10.09 -3.91 -18.89
N VAL A 121 -9.77 -4.38 -17.67
CA VAL A 121 -10.09 -5.74 -17.22
C VAL A 121 -11.28 -5.77 -16.27
N TYR A 122 -11.42 -4.72 -15.46
CA TYR A 122 -12.48 -4.55 -14.46
C TYR A 122 -13.14 -3.17 -14.58
N PRO A 123 -14.04 -2.98 -15.57
CA PRO A 123 -14.57 -1.65 -15.92
C PRO A 123 -15.47 -1.04 -14.84
N ASP A 124 -16.05 -1.86 -13.97
CA ASP A 124 -16.97 -1.43 -12.92
C ASP A 124 -16.27 -1.22 -11.56
N ASP A 125 -14.95 -1.43 -11.49
CA ASP A 125 -14.16 -1.38 -10.26
C ASP A 125 -13.09 -0.27 -10.30
N VAL A 126 -12.77 0.27 -9.11
CA VAL A 126 -11.78 1.34 -8.94
C VAL A 126 -10.75 0.93 -7.90
N LEU A 127 -9.49 1.23 -8.15
CA LEU A 127 -8.41 1.07 -7.18
C LEU A 127 -8.58 2.11 -6.07
N GLN A 128 -8.80 1.65 -4.85
CA GLN A 128 -8.94 2.51 -3.68
C GLN A 128 -7.57 2.73 -3.04
N VAL A 129 -7.23 3.98 -2.75
CA VAL A 129 -5.97 4.29 -2.07
C VAL A 129 -6.00 3.74 -0.65
N LYS A 130 -4.99 2.96 -0.31
CA LYS A 130 -4.80 2.39 1.02
C LYS A 130 -3.51 2.93 1.63
N HIS A 131 -3.65 3.66 2.74
CA HIS A 131 -2.52 4.19 3.48
C HIS A 131 -1.95 3.14 4.43
N LEU A 132 -0.68 2.77 4.21
CA LEU A 132 0.12 1.92 5.09
C LEU A 132 1.46 2.61 5.39
N GLN A 133 2.53 1.85 5.66
CA GLN A 133 3.83 2.43 5.95
C GLN A 133 4.35 3.19 4.74
N LYS A 134 4.77 4.44 4.97
CA LYS A 134 5.32 5.33 3.96
C LYS A 134 6.65 5.92 4.43
N GLU A 135 7.52 6.20 3.48
CA GLU A 135 8.78 6.92 3.70
C GLU A 135 8.93 8.07 2.68
N ASP A 136 9.81 9.01 3.00
CA ASP A 136 10.07 10.17 2.13
C ASP A 136 11.05 9.84 0.99
N ASP A 137 11.70 8.67 1.02
CA ASP A 137 12.63 8.23 0.00
C ASP A 137 12.06 7.13 -0.92
N HIS A 138 12.53 7.13 -2.17
CA HIS A 138 12.20 6.09 -3.14
C HIS A 138 13.10 4.85 -2.99
N LEU A 139 14.19 4.96 -2.22
CA LEU A 139 15.23 3.93 -2.11
C LEU A 139 14.71 2.66 -1.45
N HIS A 140 13.85 2.81 -0.45
CA HIS A 140 13.27 1.67 0.28
C HIS A 140 11.88 1.25 -0.23
N SER A 141 11.37 1.90 -1.29
CA SER A 141 10.03 1.66 -1.83
C SER A 141 9.77 0.19 -2.17
N ALA A 142 10.78 -0.50 -2.71
CA ALA A 142 10.76 -1.94 -3.01
C ALA A 142 10.42 -2.79 -1.78
N ALA A 143 11.16 -2.58 -0.68
CA ALA A 143 11.00 -3.36 0.53
C ALA A 143 9.68 -3.03 1.25
N LEU A 144 9.34 -1.74 1.31
CA LEU A 144 8.08 -1.28 1.88
C LEU A 144 6.88 -1.80 1.09
N THR A 145 6.95 -1.85 -0.24
CA THR A 145 5.89 -2.41 -1.08
C THR A 145 5.61 -3.86 -0.73
N ILE A 146 6.65 -4.68 -0.54
CA ILE A 146 6.49 -6.09 -0.16
C ILE A 146 5.81 -6.21 1.20
N GLU A 147 6.30 -5.51 2.23
CA GLU A 147 5.72 -5.57 3.57
C GLU A 147 4.28 -5.04 3.59
N ASN A 148 4.03 -3.91 2.91
CA ASN A 148 2.70 -3.34 2.81
C ASN A 148 1.71 -4.27 2.12
N LEU A 149 2.11 -4.98 1.06
CA LEU A 149 1.25 -5.99 0.40
C LEU A 149 0.92 -7.15 1.35
N LEU A 150 1.89 -7.65 2.13
CA LEU A 150 1.66 -8.70 3.12
C LEU A 150 0.72 -8.24 4.25
N VAL A 151 0.93 -7.01 4.75
CA VAL A 151 0.08 -6.38 5.77
C VAL A 151 -1.34 -6.14 5.24
N ALA A 152 -1.49 -5.64 4.01
CA ALA A 152 -2.79 -5.38 3.37
C ALA A 152 -3.60 -6.67 3.15
N ALA A 153 -2.91 -7.78 2.88
CA ALA A 153 -3.50 -9.11 2.82
C ALA A 153 -3.99 -9.62 4.19
N ASN A 154 -3.79 -8.83 5.26
CA ASN A 154 -4.11 -9.16 6.65
C ASN A 154 -3.39 -10.43 7.12
N ILE A 155 -2.21 -10.68 6.56
CA ILE A 155 -1.29 -11.69 7.07
C ILE A 155 -0.60 -11.02 8.26
N LYS A 156 -1.12 -11.27 9.46
CA LYS A 156 -0.43 -10.83 10.67
C LYS A 156 0.92 -11.54 10.70
N HIS A 157 2.01 -10.78 10.63
CA HIS A 157 3.29 -11.30 11.13
C HIS A 157 3.03 -11.81 12.53
N PRO A 158 3.50 -13.03 12.90
CA PRO A 158 3.42 -13.49 14.27
C PRO A 158 4.07 -12.43 15.14
N THR A 159 3.23 -11.67 15.85
CA THR A 159 3.66 -10.57 16.70
C THR A 159 4.75 -11.11 17.62
N VAL A 160 5.87 -10.39 17.63
CA VAL A 160 6.85 -10.33 18.73
C VAL A 160 6.16 -10.75 20.01
N ILE A 161 6.41 -12.01 20.40
CA ILE A 161 5.99 -12.55 21.68
C ILE A 161 6.44 -11.54 22.73
N GLU A 162 5.49 -11.08 23.55
CA GLU A 162 5.80 -10.32 24.74
C GLU A 162 6.99 -10.96 25.42
N ARG A 163 8.11 -10.22 25.48
CA ARG A 163 9.29 -10.60 26.26
C ARG A 163 8.87 -10.68 27.73
N SER A 164 8.40 -11.86 28.12
CA SER A 164 8.13 -12.26 29.48
C SER A 164 8.53 -13.73 29.60
N LYS A 165 9.83 -13.92 29.85
CA LYS A 165 10.45 -15.12 30.46
C LYS A 165 10.36 -16.42 29.64
N LYS A 166 11.44 -16.74 28.93
CA LYS A 166 12.46 -17.73 29.36
C LYS A 166 13.55 -17.79 28.28
N GLU A 167 14.79 -17.58 28.68
CA GLU A 167 15.95 -17.97 27.89
C GLU A 167 15.91 -19.49 27.71
N GLU A 168 16.02 -19.99 26.47
CA GLU A 168 16.82 -21.18 26.16
C GLU A 168 16.97 -21.41 24.64
N SER A 169 18.23 -21.59 24.27
CA SER A 169 18.85 -22.32 23.15
C SER A 169 18.40 -22.10 21.69
N ILE A 170 19.41 -21.62 20.96
CA ILE A 170 19.55 -21.50 19.50
C ILE A 170 19.42 -22.87 18.83
N SER A 171 18.58 -22.97 17.78
CA SER A 171 18.90 -23.80 16.61
C SER A 171 18.41 -23.11 15.34
N SER A 172 19.32 -22.92 14.39
CA SER A 172 19.06 -22.25 13.12
C SER A 172 18.21 -23.14 12.19
N PRO A 173 17.13 -22.65 11.57
CA PRO A 173 16.42 -23.43 10.57
C PRO A 173 17.14 -23.35 9.22
N THR A 174 17.50 -24.52 8.69
CA THR A 174 18.05 -24.72 7.34
C THR A 174 16.95 -24.46 6.31
N THR A 175 17.09 -23.39 5.54
CA THR A 175 16.19 -23.04 4.44
C THR A 175 16.37 -24.00 3.26
N HIS A 176 15.33 -24.76 2.90
CA HIS A 176 15.29 -25.54 1.66
C HIS A 176 14.75 -24.68 0.51
N ILE A 177 15.64 -24.21 -0.37
CA ILE A 177 15.29 -23.51 -1.63
C ILE A 177 15.30 -24.52 -2.79
N PRO A 178 14.30 -24.50 -3.71
CA PRO A 178 14.21 -25.38 -4.87
C PRO A 178 15.45 -25.31 -5.78
N LYS A 179 15.76 -26.43 -6.45
CA LYS A 179 17.04 -26.68 -7.16
C LYS A 179 17.03 -26.36 -8.67
N GLU A 180 16.32 -25.31 -9.10
CA GLU A 180 16.34 -24.94 -10.52
C GLU A 180 16.70 -23.46 -10.69
N GLY A 181 18.00 -23.21 -10.89
CA GLY A 181 18.60 -21.91 -11.12
C GLY A 181 20.13 -22.00 -11.06
N ASN A 182 20.83 -21.18 -11.84
CA ASN A 182 22.28 -21.02 -11.75
C ASN A 182 22.67 -20.74 -10.28
N GLU A 183 23.57 -21.53 -9.69
CA GLU A 183 24.03 -21.37 -8.29
C GLU A 183 24.46 -19.93 -7.97
N TYR A 184 24.92 -19.18 -8.97
CA TYR A 184 25.23 -17.75 -8.85
C TYR A 184 24.00 -16.89 -8.57
N GLU A 185 22.92 -17.04 -9.36
CA GLU A 185 21.66 -16.30 -9.15
C GLU A 185 21.05 -16.64 -7.79
N ARG A 186 21.15 -17.91 -7.38
CA ARG A 186 20.70 -18.36 -6.06
C ARG A 186 21.48 -17.71 -4.93
N ARG A 187 22.82 -17.68 -5.01
CA ARG A 187 23.65 -17.01 -3.99
C ARG A 187 23.40 -15.50 -3.96
N GLU A 188 23.19 -14.86 -5.11
CA GLU A 188 22.86 -13.45 -5.15
C GLU A 188 21.50 -13.16 -4.52
N LEU A 189 20.48 -13.99 -4.82
CA LEU A 189 19.16 -13.87 -4.21
C LEU A 189 19.20 -14.15 -2.70
N GLU A 190 19.93 -15.18 -2.26
CA GLU A 190 20.15 -15.50 -0.84
C GLU A 190 20.84 -14.33 -0.13
N GLN A 191 21.81 -13.67 -0.76
CA GLN A 191 22.41 -12.44 -0.24
C GLN A 191 21.40 -11.30 -0.18
N LYS A 192 20.63 -11.04 -1.23
CA LYS A 192 19.59 -9.99 -1.24
C LYS A 192 18.54 -10.23 -0.15
N LEU A 193 18.10 -11.47 0.04
CA LEU A 193 17.15 -11.87 1.08
C LEU A 193 17.76 -11.75 2.48
N HIS A 194 19.03 -12.12 2.65
CA HIS A 194 19.74 -11.93 3.92
C HIS A 194 19.92 -10.45 4.25
N LEU A 195 20.35 -9.61 3.30
CA LEU A 195 20.45 -8.15 3.45
C LEU A 195 19.10 -7.55 3.86
N PHE A 196 18.04 -7.94 3.16
CA PHE A 196 16.67 -7.56 3.49
C PHE A 196 16.29 -7.88 4.94
N ASN A 197 16.64 -9.06 5.42
CA ASN A 197 16.28 -9.49 6.78
C ASN A 197 17.24 -8.95 7.87
N SER A 198 18.49 -8.63 7.53
CA SER A 198 19.51 -8.19 8.49
C SER A 198 19.40 -6.71 8.88
N ASP A 199 19.01 -5.83 7.96
CA ASP A 199 18.89 -4.39 8.24
C ASP A 199 17.74 -4.06 9.21
N TRP A 200 16.65 -4.82 9.18
CA TRP A 200 15.47 -4.52 9.99
C TRP A 200 15.53 -5.02 11.43
N SER A 201 16.48 -5.91 11.76
CA SER A 201 16.62 -6.42 13.14
C SER A 201 17.36 -5.45 14.08
N LYS A 202 18.04 -4.43 13.53
CA LYS A 202 18.94 -3.55 14.30
C LYS A 202 18.49 -2.10 14.45
N GLU A 203 17.52 -1.64 13.66
CA GLU A 203 17.06 -0.24 13.71
C GLU A 203 15.52 -0.14 13.77
N VAL A 204 14.93 -0.64 14.85
CA VAL A 204 13.65 -0.09 15.33
C VAL A 204 13.98 0.87 16.47
N PRO A 205 14.05 2.20 16.23
CA PRO A 205 14.22 3.17 17.31
C PRO A 205 13.12 2.99 18.37
N ARG A 206 13.52 3.02 19.65
CA ARG A 206 12.59 2.93 20.80
C ARG A 206 11.52 4.03 20.82
N ASP A 207 11.64 5.06 19.97
CA ASP A 207 10.81 6.26 19.99
C ASP A 207 9.51 6.19 19.20
N VAL A 208 9.24 5.10 18.47
CA VAL A 208 7.92 4.87 17.84
C VAL A 208 6.80 4.62 18.88
N ARG A 209 7.16 4.41 20.16
CA ARG A 209 6.21 4.24 21.27
C ARG A 209 5.57 5.55 21.77
N MET A 210 6.09 6.71 21.40
CA MET A 210 5.58 8.02 21.88
C MET A 210 4.61 8.70 20.90
N LEU A 211 4.43 8.18 19.68
CA LEU A 211 3.59 8.81 18.65
C LEU A 211 2.14 8.29 18.64
N SER A 212 1.84 7.11 19.19
CA SER A 212 0.45 6.62 19.30
C SER A 212 -0.42 7.42 20.27
N GLY A 213 0.19 8.14 21.23
CA GLY A 213 -0.50 9.05 22.15
C GLY A 213 -0.73 10.46 21.59
N LYS A 214 0.04 10.89 20.58
CA LYS A 214 -0.09 12.23 19.98
C LYS A 214 -1.05 12.24 18.79
N ILE A 215 -1.14 11.15 18.03
CA ILE A 215 -2.07 11.04 16.89
C ILE A 215 -3.54 11.11 17.33
N ARG A 216 -3.88 10.69 18.57
CA ARG A 216 -5.24 10.89 19.11
C ARG A 216 -5.61 12.34 19.42
N ARG A 217 -4.65 13.27 19.57
CA ARG A 217 -4.98 14.69 19.83
C ARG A 217 -5.03 15.53 18.57
N THR A 218 -4.34 15.14 17.50
CA THR A 218 -4.34 15.90 16.25
C THR A 218 -5.59 15.63 15.42
N VAL A 219 -6.15 14.42 15.45
CA VAL A 219 -7.38 14.07 14.71
C VAL A 219 -8.62 14.81 15.26
N ASP A 220 -8.65 15.13 16.55
CA ASP A 220 -9.70 15.97 17.14
C ASP A 220 -9.54 17.46 16.80
N GLN A 221 -8.35 17.90 16.36
CA GLN A 221 -8.11 19.30 15.95
C GLN A 221 -8.35 19.54 14.47
N THR A 222 -8.13 18.56 13.58
CA THR A 222 -8.38 18.73 12.14
C THR A 222 -9.88 18.83 11.82
N ASN A 223 -10.74 18.12 12.56
CA ASN A 223 -12.20 18.22 12.39
C ASN A 223 -12.77 19.59 12.78
N VAL A 224 -12.05 20.40 13.57
CA VAL A 224 -12.49 21.76 13.96
C VAL A 224 -12.11 22.81 12.91
N TYR A 225 -11.06 22.57 12.10
CA TYR A 225 -10.65 23.49 11.05
C TYR A 225 -11.45 23.34 9.76
N GLU A 226 -11.86 22.12 9.39
CA GLU A 226 -12.67 21.89 8.17
C GLU A 226 -14.11 22.44 8.28
N GLU A 227 -14.70 22.52 9.49
CA GLU A 227 -15.98 23.20 9.71
C GLU A 227 -15.87 24.74 9.70
N GLN A 228 -14.66 25.29 9.96
CA GLN A 228 -14.44 26.75 9.95
C GLN A 228 -14.10 27.31 8.56
N GLU A 229 -13.59 26.51 7.63
CA GLU A 229 -13.39 26.96 6.24
C GLU A 229 -14.70 26.97 5.43
N LYS A 230 -15.60 26.00 5.65
CA LYS A 230 -16.93 26.00 4.98
C LYS A 230 -17.82 27.19 5.36
N THR A 231 -17.67 27.74 6.56
CA THR A 231 -18.47 28.89 7.02
C THR A 231 -17.94 30.22 6.49
N LYS A 232 -16.64 30.32 6.13
CA LYS A 232 -16.06 31.55 5.56
C LYS A 232 -16.42 31.77 4.09
N ASP A 233 -16.49 30.71 3.30
CA ASP A 233 -16.85 30.80 1.87
C ASP A 233 -18.31 31.27 1.68
N VAL A 234 -19.21 30.90 2.61
CA VAL A 234 -20.60 31.36 2.60
C VAL A 234 -20.75 32.81 3.06
N GLU A 235 -19.94 33.27 4.03
CA GLU A 235 -19.97 34.66 4.49
C GLU A 235 -19.42 35.65 3.44
N GLU A 236 -18.43 35.26 2.63
CA GLU A 236 -17.94 36.11 1.53
C GLU A 236 -18.94 36.21 0.36
N GLU A 237 -19.65 35.13 0.02
CA GLU A 237 -20.71 35.18 -1.00
C GLU A 237 -21.88 36.09 -0.59
N VAL A 238 -22.30 36.07 0.68
CA VAL A 238 -23.39 36.93 1.19
C VAL A 238 -22.98 38.41 1.19
N LYS A 239 -21.70 38.71 1.38
CA LYS A 239 -21.16 40.08 1.33
C LYS A 239 -21.14 40.63 -0.10
N TYR A 240 -20.87 39.79 -1.09
CA TYR A 240 -20.84 40.21 -2.49
C TYR A 240 -22.26 40.55 -3.01
N VAL A 241 -23.25 39.72 -2.68
CA VAL A 241 -24.66 39.93 -3.10
C VAL A 241 -25.31 41.14 -2.41
N SER A 242 -24.84 41.53 -1.22
CA SER A 242 -25.37 42.71 -0.51
C SER A 242 -24.90 44.06 -1.08
N SER A 243 -23.95 44.05 -2.02
CA SER A 243 -23.35 45.26 -2.61
C SER A 243 -23.74 45.51 -4.08
N SER A 244 -24.46 44.59 -4.73
CA SER A 244 -24.90 44.75 -6.12
C SER A 244 -26.27 45.46 -6.18
N SER A 245 -26.26 46.69 -6.66
CA SER A 245 -27.46 47.48 -6.96
C SER A 245 -28.06 47.04 -8.30
N LEU A 246 -28.68 45.86 -8.34
CA LEU A 246 -29.54 45.42 -9.45
C LEU A 246 -30.83 44.76 -8.89
N PRO A 247 -32.02 45.18 -9.34
CA PRO A 247 -33.27 44.79 -8.70
C PRO A 247 -33.79 43.49 -9.33
N ASP A 248 -33.26 42.32 -8.96
CA ASP A 248 -33.96 41.05 -9.24
C ASP A 248 -33.59 39.84 -8.35
N ASP A 249 -32.60 39.92 -7.44
CA ASP A 249 -32.11 38.72 -6.72
C ASP A 249 -32.55 38.59 -5.24
N LYS A 250 -33.71 39.14 -4.87
CA LYS A 250 -34.24 39.02 -3.48
C LYS A 250 -34.69 37.60 -3.10
N SER A 251 -34.97 36.74 -4.08
CA SER A 251 -35.44 35.38 -3.82
C SER A 251 -34.31 34.44 -3.37
N LYS A 252 -33.09 34.59 -3.91
CA LYS A 252 -31.94 33.77 -3.52
C LYS A 252 -31.40 34.10 -2.13
N VAL A 253 -31.46 35.37 -1.73
CA VAL A 253 -31.02 35.82 -0.40
C VAL A 253 -31.87 35.18 0.71
N HIS A 254 -33.17 34.95 0.47
CA HIS A 254 -34.02 34.32 1.46
C HIS A 254 -33.74 32.82 1.62
N GLU A 255 -33.38 32.15 0.53
CA GLU A 255 -33.06 30.72 0.52
C GLU A 255 -31.70 30.42 1.19
N LEU A 256 -30.71 31.29 1.00
CA LEU A 256 -29.40 31.17 1.65
C LEU A 256 -29.46 31.42 3.16
N LYS A 257 -30.24 32.43 3.62
CA LYS A 257 -30.47 32.64 5.05
C LYS A 257 -31.13 31.43 5.73
N LYS A 258 -32.06 30.78 5.03
CA LYS A 258 -32.73 29.58 5.56
C LYS A 258 -31.79 28.37 5.68
N LYS A 259 -30.72 28.30 4.86
CA LYS A 259 -29.70 27.25 4.99
C LYS A 259 -28.79 27.51 6.19
N LEU A 260 -28.39 28.77 6.40
CA LEU A 260 -27.54 29.18 7.53
C LEU A 260 -28.23 28.97 8.89
N ASP A 261 -29.52 29.30 9.01
CA ASP A 261 -30.28 29.13 10.26
C ASP A 261 -30.56 27.64 10.61
N ASN A 262 -30.36 26.71 9.66
CA ASN A 262 -30.60 25.28 9.84
C ASN A 262 -29.32 24.45 10.01
N GLY A 263 -28.16 25.08 10.20
CA GLY A 263 -26.92 24.38 10.59
C GLY A 263 -26.31 23.52 9.48
N LEU A 264 -26.24 24.07 8.27
CA LEU A 264 -25.38 23.60 7.17
C LEU A 264 -24.40 24.68 6.78
#